data_AF-A0A381YQG4-F1
#
_entry.id   AF-A0A381YQG4-F1
#
_cell.length_a   1.000
_cell.length_b   1.000
_cell.length_c   1.000
_cell.angle_alpha   90.00
_cell.angle_beta   90.00
_cell.angle_gamma   90.00
#
_symmetry.space_group_name_H-M   'P 1'
#
loop_
_entity.id
_entity.type
_entity.pdbx_description
1 polymer ?
#
loop_
_entity_poly.entity_id
_entity_poly.type
_entity_poly.pdbx_seq_one_letter_code
_entity_poly.pdbx_strand_id
1 'polypeptide(L)'
;VKYFVLLACLFIFFSCSKTPSDAPIDSYRDVEINVDMNKAIADGLFDVNIDALILLIDSVNEYVMSDENGDQIFSITISNLIFGKTYEYQYA
;
A
#
# COMPACT_ATOMS: atom_id res chain seq x y z
N VAL A 1 46.32 -0.01 -12.90
CA VAL A 1 45.30 0.82 -12.20
C VAL A 1 44.03 1.02 -13.03
N LYS A 2 44.12 1.45 -14.31
CA LYS A 2 42.93 1.67 -15.18
C LYS A 2 41.96 0.46 -15.32
N TYR A 3 42.48 -0.76 -15.45
CA TYR A 3 41.65 -1.97 -15.60
C TYR A 3 41.05 -2.46 -14.28
N PHE A 4 41.61 -2.07 -13.14
CA PHE A 4 41.13 -2.47 -11.81
C PHE A 4 39.84 -1.75 -11.44
N VAL A 5 39.72 -0.48 -11.86
CA VAL A 5 38.51 0.33 -11.70
C VAL A 5 37.36 -0.24 -12.54
N LEU A 6 37.66 -0.69 -13.76
CA LEU A 6 36.67 -1.27 -14.68
C LEU A 6 36.15 -2.63 -14.17
N LEU A 7 37.02 -3.44 -13.55
CA LEU A 7 36.63 -4.68 -12.88
C LEU A 7 35.78 -4.43 -11.62
N ALA A 8 36.12 -3.40 -10.84
CA ALA A 8 35.35 -3.02 -9.66
C ALA A 8 33.93 -2.55 -10.03
N CYS A 9 33.76 -1.80 -11.13
CA CYS A 9 32.44 -1.39 -11.62
C CYS A 9 31.55 -2.57 -12.02
N LEU A 10 32.13 -3.67 -12.52
CA LEU A 10 31.37 -4.87 -12.93
C LEU A 10 30.72 -5.58 -11.74
N PHE A 11 31.32 -5.51 -10.55
CA PHE A 11 30.79 -6.13 -9.32
C PHE A 11 29.62 -5.33 -8.69
N ILE A 12 29.45 -4.06 -9.03
CA ILE A 12 28.40 -3.19 -8.44
C ILE A 12 27.04 -3.45 -9.10
N PHE A 13 27.01 -3.99 -10.33
CA PHE A 13 25.75 -4.33 -11.02
C PHE A 13 25.11 -5.65 -10.57
N PHE A 14 25.85 -6.50 -9.84
CA PHE A 14 25.33 -7.80 -9.35
C PHE A 14 24.64 -7.72 -7.98
N SER A 15 24.60 -6.55 -7.36
CA SER A 15 23.76 -6.29 -6.19
C SER A 15 22.35 -5.82 -6.59
N CYS A 16 21.86 -6.23 -7.75
CA CYS A 16 20.43 -6.17 -8.03
C CYS A 16 19.75 -7.09 -7.02
N SER A 17 19.11 -6.49 -6.02
CA SER A 17 18.41 -7.20 -4.96
C SER A 17 17.54 -8.27 -5.59
N LYS A 18 17.76 -9.54 -5.21
CA LYS A 18 16.75 -10.56 -5.46
C LYS A 18 15.49 -10.02 -4.80
N THR A 19 14.45 -9.71 -5.58
CA THR A 19 13.10 -9.71 -5.03
C THR A 19 12.70 -11.19 -5.02
N PRO A 20 12.81 -11.92 -3.91
CA PRO A 20 12.36 -13.29 -3.87
C PRO A 20 10.87 -13.20 -3.55
N SER A 21 10.06 -12.81 -4.53
CA SER A 21 8.65 -13.17 -4.49
C SER A 21 8.58 -14.54 -5.16
N ASP A 22 8.69 -15.61 -4.37
CA ASP A 22 8.35 -16.97 -4.81
C ASP A 22 6.90 -17.07 -5.30
N ALA A 23 6.11 -16.03 -5.02
CA ALA A 23 4.74 -15.95 -5.43
C ALA A 23 4.66 -15.44 -6.88
N PRO A 24 3.98 -16.19 -7.78
CA PRO A 24 3.92 -15.88 -9.21
C PRO A 24 3.41 -14.47 -9.47
N ILE A 25 3.90 -13.82 -10.52
CA ILE A 25 3.18 -12.69 -11.12
C ILE A 25 1.77 -13.18 -11.49
N ASP A 26 0.78 -12.29 -11.38
CA ASP A 26 -0.64 -12.59 -11.57
C ASP A 26 -1.31 -13.48 -10.52
N SER A 27 -0.62 -13.81 -9.42
CA SER A 27 -1.26 -14.46 -8.27
C SER A 27 -2.01 -13.46 -7.38
N TYR A 28 -3.04 -13.95 -6.69
CA TYR A 28 -3.88 -13.14 -5.81
C TYR A 28 -3.22 -12.86 -4.44
N ARG A 29 -3.45 -11.66 -3.91
CA ARG A 29 -3.03 -11.22 -2.58
C ARG A 29 -4.16 -10.49 -1.88
N ASP A 30 -4.17 -10.64 -0.56
CA ASP A 30 -4.93 -9.77 0.32
C ASP A 30 -4.03 -8.61 0.72
N VAL A 31 -4.55 -7.39 0.63
CA VAL A 31 -3.84 -6.16 0.99
C VAL A 31 -4.62 -5.45 2.07
N GLU A 32 -3.96 -5.25 3.21
CA GLU A 32 -4.46 -4.44 4.30
C GLU A 32 -4.03 -2.98 4.10
N ILE A 33 -5.00 -2.07 4.19
CA ILE A 33 -4.80 -0.62 4.07
C ILE A 33 -5.20 0.00 5.40
N ASN A 34 -4.29 0.80 5.96
CA ASN A 34 -4.46 1.48 7.23
C ASN A 34 -4.31 3.00 7.03
N VAL A 35 -5.25 3.77 7.57
CA VAL A 35 -5.29 5.24 7.45
C VAL A 35 -5.40 5.86 8.83
N ASP A 36 -4.36 6.59 9.22
CA ASP A 36 -4.34 7.37 10.46
C ASP A 36 -5.15 8.66 10.30
N MET A 37 -6.29 8.73 10.98
CA MET A 37 -7.23 9.85 10.94
C MET A 37 -7.11 10.80 12.13
N ASN A 38 -6.16 10.57 13.06
CA ASN A 38 -6.03 11.32 14.31
C ASN A 38 -6.02 12.84 14.07
N LYS A 39 -5.27 13.28 13.05
CA LYS A 39 -5.18 14.71 12.73
C LYS A 39 -6.49 15.28 12.17
N ALA A 40 -7.15 14.57 11.26
CA ALA A 40 -8.41 15.03 10.66
C ALA A 40 -9.51 15.15 11.73
N ILE A 41 -9.56 14.20 12.67
CA ILE A 41 -10.48 14.22 13.81
C ILE A 41 -10.14 15.38 14.76
N ALA A 42 -8.87 15.54 15.11
CA ALA A 42 -8.42 16.63 16.00
C ALA A 42 -8.67 18.02 15.41
N ASP A 43 -8.54 18.16 14.09
CA ASP A 43 -8.83 19.40 13.36
C ASP A 43 -10.34 19.61 13.12
N GLY A 44 -11.20 18.67 13.54
CA GLY A 44 -12.67 18.72 13.38
C GLY A 44 -13.14 18.54 11.94
N LEU A 45 -12.31 17.97 11.07
CA LEU A 45 -12.61 17.71 9.66
C LEU A 45 -13.30 16.36 9.43
N PHE A 46 -13.35 15.50 10.45
CA PHE A 46 -13.96 14.18 10.41
C PHE A 46 -14.58 13.85 11.77
N ASP A 47 -15.89 13.59 11.82
CA ASP A 47 -16.62 13.15 13.01
C ASP A 47 -16.90 11.65 12.95
N VAL A 48 -16.25 10.89 13.82
CA VAL A 48 -16.35 9.42 13.88
C VAL A 48 -17.77 8.89 14.14
N ASN A 49 -18.72 9.72 14.57
CA ASN A 49 -20.11 9.31 14.82
C ASN A 49 -21.05 9.62 13.65
N ILE A 50 -20.59 10.41 12.67
CA ILE A 50 -21.42 10.93 11.57
C ILE A 50 -20.83 10.53 10.23
N ASP A 51 -19.52 10.69 10.08
CA ASP A 51 -18.80 10.46 8.84
C ASP A 51 -18.34 9.01 8.70
N ALA A 52 -18.20 8.56 7.46
CA ALA A 52 -17.65 7.26 7.11
C ALA A 52 -16.47 7.45 6.17
N LEU A 53 -15.34 6.81 6.44
CA LEU A 53 -14.18 6.84 5.54
C LEU A 53 -14.38 5.80 4.44
N ILE A 54 -14.44 6.24 3.19
CA ILE A 54 -14.64 5.36 2.04
C ILE A 54 -13.35 5.29 1.22
N LEU A 55 -12.91 4.07 0.92
CA LEU A 55 -11.84 3.77 -0.04
C LEU A 55 -12.46 3.39 -1.39
N LEU A 56 -12.11 4.12 -2.45
CA LEU A 56 -12.50 3.81 -3.81
C LEU A 56 -11.29 3.30 -4.59
N ILE A 57 -11.40 2.10 -5.18
CA ILE A 57 -10.36 1.48 -6.03
C ILE A 57 -10.80 1.44 -7.49
N ASP A 58 -9.89 1.85 -8.39
CA ASP A 58 -10.09 1.94 -9.84
C ASP A 58 -11.37 2.72 -10.23
N SER A 59 -11.77 3.68 -9.40
CA SER A 59 -13.02 4.47 -9.52
C SER A 59 -14.33 3.66 -9.59
N VAL A 60 -14.31 2.39 -9.21
CA VAL A 60 -15.48 1.49 -9.35
C VAL A 60 -15.84 0.81 -8.03
N ASN A 61 -14.84 0.34 -7.28
CA ASN A 61 -15.10 -0.47 -6.09
C ASN A 61 -14.99 0.41 -4.85
N GLU A 62 -16.11 0.59 -4.15
CA GLU A 62 -16.19 1.32 -2.90
C GLU A 62 -16.12 0.37 -1.71
N TYR A 63 -15.36 0.76 -0.71
CA TYR A 63 -15.23 0.03 0.52
C TYR A 63 -15.26 0.97 1.72
N VAL A 64 -16.12 0.69 2.70
CA VAL A 64 -16.17 1.45 3.95
C VAL A 64 -15.10 0.90 4.89
N MET A 65 -14.21 1.76 5.37
CA MET A 65 -13.17 1.41 6.33
C MET A 65 -13.71 1.46 7.76
N SER A 66 -13.15 0.64 8.65
CA SER A 66 -13.56 0.57 10.07
C SER A 66 -12.39 0.81 11.02
N ASP A 67 -12.69 1.45 12.14
CA ASP A 67 -11.82 1.52 13.32
C ASP A 67 -12.44 0.63 14.41
N GLU A 68 -12.02 -0.64 14.46
CA GLU A 68 -12.58 -1.62 15.41
C GLU A 68 -12.00 -1.52 16.82
N ASN A 69 -10.78 -0.98 16.95
CA ASN A 69 -10.05 -0.94 18.22
C ASN A 69 -10.10 0.44 18.90
N GLY A 70 -10.62 1.47 18.21
CA GLY A 70 -10.80 2.82 18.70
C GLY A 70 -9.51 3.64 18.76
N ASP A 71 -8.47 3.27 18.01
CA ASP A 71 -7.19 3.99 17.96
C ASP A 71 -7.15 5.10 16.90
N GLN A 72 -8.27 5.33 16.20
CA GLN A 72 -8.45 6.30 15.12
C GLN A 72 -7.64 5.96 13.85
N ILE A 73 -7.16 4.72 13.75
CA ILE A 73 -6.58 4.17 12.53
C ILE A 73 -7.63 3.28 11.88
N PHE A 74 -8.18 3.78 10.77
CA PHE A 74 -9.18 3.06 10.01
C PHE A 74 -8.50 2.03 9.12
N SER A 75 -9.03 0.82 9.10
CA SER A 75 -8.43 -0.33 8.43
C SER A 75 -9.42 -0.99 7.47
N ILE A 76 -8.88 -1.61 6.43
CA ILE A 76 -9.62 -2.56 5.59
C ILE A 76 -8.68 -3.53 4.90
N THR A 77 -9.15 -4.78 4.71
CA THR A 77 -8.46 -5.77 3.87
C THR A 77 -9.20 -5.93 2.54
N ILE A 78 -8.50 -5.66 1.45
CA ILE A 78 -8.99 -5.91 0.09
C ILE A 78 -8.41 -7.24 -0.39
N SER A 79 -9.30 -8.21 -0.57
CA SER A 79 -8.91 -9.53 -1.05
C SER A 79 -8.78 -9.62 -2.56
N ASN A 80 -7.98 -10.59 -3.01
CA ASN A 80 -7.84 -10.96 -4.42
C ASN A 80 -7.30 -9.86 -5.35
N LEU A 81 -6.41 -8.99 -4.85
CA LEU A 81 -5.64 -8.10 -5.71
C LEU A 81 -4.56 -8.89 -6.46
N ILE A 82 -4.37 -8.57 -7.73
CA ILE A 82 -3.45 -9.26 -8.63
C ILE A 82 -2.05 -8.69 -8.40
N PHE A 83 -1.12 -9.55 -7.98
CA PHE A 83 0.27 -9.17 -7.79
C PHE A 83 0.90 -8.76 -9.12
N GLY A 84 1.42 -7.52 -9.18
CA GLY A 84 2.00 -6.92 -10.36
C GLY A 84 1.05 -6.01 -11.17
N LYS A 85 -0.25 -5.98 -10.83
CA LYS A 85 -1.19 -5.00 -11.39
C LYS A 85 -1.10 -3.67 -10.63
N THR A 86 -1.17 -2.56 -11.36
CA THR A 86 -1.35 -1.22 -10.78
C THR A 86 -2.83 -0.98 -10.50
N TYR A 87 -3.13 -0.44 -9.31
CA TYR A 87 -4.46 -0.03 -8.89
C TYR A 87 -4.42 1.44 -8.49
N GLU A 88 -5.43 2.20 -8.91
CA GLU A 88 -5.62 3.58 -8.47
C GLU A 88 -6.55 3.59 -7.27
N TYR A 89 -6.28 4.45 -6.28
CA TYR A 89 -7.13 4.57 -5.09
C TYR A 89 -7.33 6.02 -4.68
N GLN A 90 -8.49 6.29 -4.08
CA GLN A 90 -8.81 7.58 -3.49
C GLN A 90 -9.66 7.40 -2.22
N TYR A 91 -9.59 8.38 -1.33
CA TYR A 91 -10.45 8.45 -0.15
C TYR A 91 -11.59 9.45 -0.41
N ALA A 92 -12.79 9.12 0.07
CA ALA A 92 -13.98 9.96 0.03
C ALA A 92 -14.59 10.08 1.43
#